data_AF-A0A917BYS5-F1
#
_entry.id   AF-A0A917BYS5-F1
#
_cell.length_a   1.000
_cell.length_b   1.000
_cell.length_c   1.000
_cell.angle_alpha   90.00
_cell.angle_beta   90.00
_cell.angle_gamma   90.00
#
_symmetry.space_group_name_H-M   'P 1'
#
loop_
_entity.id
_entity.type
_entity.pdbx_description
1 polymer ?
#
loop_
_entity_poly.entity_id
_entity_poly.type
_entity_poly.pdbx_seq_one_letter_code
_entity_poly.pdbx_strand_id
1 'polypeptide(L)'
;MELDIAKLRDALKSTEARSRFEGAIADALRPDEETRSIAVLKERIERIHVPDGTAKRVGQTFDRMVTRALKKTGEAQCNVLAAPTGAGKSHMMDRLPKDPRLAPSHDMFGPIQPLVYVRAPSPCNLQTLGRVLYKRLTDAEIAPSTKEGEVWQRLRYQMYGQRTVIVAIDEFHNVLVTPKMEVRQAVVNTIKSLLQPTPECGIPHLLRPYPIQVVLAGVPLVQQAVKINGELDRRAKKITIRQLSSTKEGLREMGAFLKAVDNVLGFPRSSDLAEPEMVRRFMAATGGFQGRAMHLVKEAAFAALDDRAPRIDREDHLAVVLEEITTVDPAGNPFLVADASKVRGIRGEDWGEITRLRGIREGTCDE
;
A
#
# COMPACT_ATOMS: atom_id res chain seq x y z
N MET A 1 48.54 -11.55 -20.16
CA MET A 1 48.07 -12.06 -21.48
C MET A 1 46.92 -11.17 -21.89
N GLU A 2 47.22 -10.09 -22.61
CA GLU A 2 46.22 -9.09 -23.01
C GLU A 2 45.20 -9.73 -23.96
N LEU A 3 43.93 -9.73 -23.54
CA LEU A 3 42.83 -10.16 -24.38
C LEU A 3 42.60 -9.07 -25.44
N ASP A 4 42.94 -9.37 -26.68
CA ASP A 4 42.79 -8.48 -27.82
C ASP A 4 41.29 -8.26 -28.13
N ILE A 5 40.73 -7.17 -27.59
CA ILE A 5 39.32 -6.77 -27.69
C ILE A 5 38.88 -6.66 -29.17
N ALA A 6 39.80 -6.39 -30.10
CA ALA A 6 39.50 -6.35 -31.53
C ALA A 6 39.18 -7.73 -32.11
N LYS A 7 39.88 -8.79 -31.68
CA LYS A 7 39.62 -10.18 -32.10
C LYS A 7 38.29 -10.71 -31.57
N LEU A 8 37.91 -10.33 -30.34
CA LEU A 8 36.60 -10.64 -29.77
C LEU A 8 35.46 -9.94 -30.54
N ARG A 9 35.68 -8.69 -30.96
CA ARG A 9 34.69 -7.90 -31.71
C ARG A 9 34.45 -8.45 -33.13
N ASP A 10 35.49 -9.00 -33.78
CA ASP A 10 35.36 -9.67 -35.09
C ASP A 10 34.73 -11.07 -34.99
N ALA A 11 34.99 -11.84 -33.92
CA ALA A 11 34.35 -13.12 -33.68
C ALA A 11 32.82 -13.00 -33.45
N LEU A 12 32.37 -11.86 -32.89
CA LEU A 12 30.96 -11.52 -32.63
C LEU A 12 30.20 -10.95 -33.84
N LYS A 13 30.76 -10.94 -35.06
CA LYS A 13 30.07 -10.49 -36.28
C LYS A 13 29.17 -11.55 -36.91
N SER A 14 29.35 -12.83 -36.60
CA SER A 14 28.44 -13.88 -37.09
C SER A 14 27.22 -14.03 -36.19
N THR A 15 26.04 -14.15 -36.79
CA THR A 15 24.74 -14.30 -36.10
C THR A 15 24.74 -15.53 -35.18
N GLU A 16 25.44 -16.60 -35.56
CA GLU A 16 25.59 -17.81 -34.75
C GLU A 16 26.48 -17.61 -33.52
N ALA A 17 27.57 -16.84 -33.63
CA ALA A 17 28.44 -16.55 -32.48
C ALA A 17 27.75 -15.66 -31.44
N ARG A 18 26.94 -14.70 -31.87
CA ARG A 18 26.09 -13.89 -30.96
C ARG A 18 25.07 -14.76 -30.26
N SER A 19 24.34 -15.59 -30.99
CA SER A 19 23.33 -16.49 -30.41
C SER A 19 23.93 -17.48 -29.41
N ARG A 20 25.12 -18.03 -29.68
CA ARG A 20 25.84 -18.89 -28.73
C ARG A 20 26.33 -18.13 -27.50
N PHE A 21 26.79 -16.89 -27.65
CA PHE A 21 27.27 -16.07 -26.53
C PHE A 21 26.10 -15.59 -25.65
N GLU A 22 24.99 -15.16 -26.25
CA GLU A 22 23.74 -14.83 -25.54
C GLU A 22 23.14 -16.06 -24.85
N GLY A 23 23.18 -17.23 -25.50
CA GLY A 23 22.77 -18.49 -24.89
C GLY A 23 23.65 -18.89 -23.70
N ALA A 24 24.97 -18.72 -23.81
CA ALA A 24 25.90 -19.00 -22.71
C ALA A 24 25.75 -18.00 -21.54
N ILE A 25 25.48 -16.72 -21.83
CA ILE A 25 25.17 -15.72 -20.80
C ILE A 25 23.83 -16.04 -20.14
N ALA A 26 22.80 -16.40 -20.92
CA ALA A 26 21.51 -16.78 -20.38
C ALA A 26 21.60 -18.07 -19.52
N ASP A 27 22.43 -19.03 -19.93
CA ASP A 27 22.70 -20.25 -19.17
C ASP A 27 23.57 -20.00 -17.92
N ALA A 28 24.53 -19.08 -17.97
CA ALA A 28 25.32 -18.67 -16.81
C ALA A 28 24.52 -17.79 -15.82
N LEU A 29 23.53 -17.04 -16.31
CA LEU A 29 22.59 -16.25 -15.52
C LEU A 29 21.38 -17.06 -15.06
N ARG A 30 21.24 -18.35 -15.45
CA ARG A 30 20.19 -19.21 -14.91
C ARG A 30 20.50 -19.43 -13.43
N PRO A 31 19.63 -18.95 -12.52
CA PRO A 31 19.83 -19.20 -11.10
C PRO A 31 19.82 -20.71 -10.85
N ASP A 32 20.73 -21.18 -10.00
CA ASP A 32 20.75 -22.57 -9.55
C ASP A 32 19.43 -22.94 -8.85
N GLU A 33 19.21 -24.25 -8.66
CA GLU A 33 17.96 -24.77 -8.09
C GLU A 33 17.69 -24.23 -6.68
N GLU A 34 18.73 -23.95 -5.91
CA GLU A 34 18.66 -23.38 -4.56
C GLU A 34 18.22 -21.91 -4.60
N THR A 35 18.79 -21.10 -5.49
CA THR A 35 18.43 -19.69 -5.71
C THR A 35 16.99 -19.56 -6.21
N ARG A 36 16.56 -20.46 -7.10
CA ARG A 36 15.13 -20.52 -7.51
C ARG A 36 14.22 -20.85 -6.34
N SER A 37 14.63 -21.79 -5.49
CA SER A 37 13.87 -22.20 -4.31
C SER A 37 13.74 -21.05 -3.29
N ILE A 38 14.83 -20.29 -3.07
CA ILE A 38 14.81 -19.07 -2.24
C ILE A 38 13.89 -18.01 -2.85
N ALA A 39 13.94 -17.78 -4.16
CA ALA A 39 13.07 -16.81 -4.83
C ALA A 39 11.57 -17.16 -4.67
N VAL A 40 11.21 -18.44 -4.83
CA VAL A 40 9.84 -18.93 -4.60
C VAL A 40 9.42 -18.74 -3.14
N LEU A 41 10.33 -18.99 -2.20
CA LEU A 41 10.07 -18.81 -0.78
C LEU A 41 9.89 -17.32 -0.41
N LYS A 42 10.70 -16.42 -0.98
CA LYS A 42 10.53 -14.96 -0.84
C LYS A 42 9.17 -14.52 -1.38
N GLU A 43 8.76 -15.01 -2.54
CA GLU A 43 7.44 -14.71 -3.10
C GLU A 43 6.30 -15.23 -2.21
N ARG A 44 6.44 -16.41 -1.62
CA ARG A 44 5.48 -16.96 -0.65
C ARG A 44 5.39 -16.07 0.59
N ILE A 45 6.53 -15.67 1.15
CA ILE A 45 6.61 -14.79 2.33
C ILE A 45 5.91 -13.46 2.06
N GLU A 46 6.10 -12.90 0.87
CA GLU A 46 5.46 -11.64 0.51
C GLU A 46 3.93 -11.74 0.47
N ARG A 47 3.41 -12.93 0.15
CA ARG A 47 1.96 -13.23 0.10
C ARG A 47 1.39 -13.64 1.45
N ILE A 48 2.19 -13.84 2.49
CA ILE A 48 1.68 -14.23 3.81
C ILE A 48 0.71 -13.16 4.31
N HIS A 49 -0.48 -13.62 4.68
CA HIS A 49 -1.46 -12.81 5.37
C HIS A 49 -2.02 -13.56 6.57
N VAL A 50 -1.78 -13.01 7.76
CA VAL A 50 -2.42 -13.49 8.99
C VAL A 50 -3.66 -12.63 9.26
N PRO A 51 -4.86 -13.22 9.31
CA PRO A 51 -6.08 -12.48 9.59
C PRO A 51 -6.11 -12.01 11.04
N ASP A 52 -6.13 -10.69 11.24
CA ASP A 52 -6.32 -10.07 12.56
C ASP A 52 -7.74 -9.49 12.75
N GLY A 53 -8.10 -9.17 13.99
CA GLY A 53 -9.43 -8.64 14.33
C GLY A 53 -9.74 -7.27 13.68
N THR A 54 -8.72 -6.44 13.45
CA THR A 54 -8.86 -5.16 12.75
C THR A 54 -9.12 -5.40 11.27
N ALA A 55 -8.34 -6.26 10.64
CA ALA A 55 -8.48 -6.70 9.26
C ALA A 55 -9.90 -7.25 9.03
N LYS A 56 -10.45 -8.08 9.91
CA LYS A 56 -11.84 -8.56 9.83
C LYS A 56 -12.86 -7.42 9.87
N ARG A 57 -12.72 -6.46 10.79
CA ARG A 57 -13.62 -5.30 10.92
C ARG A 57 -13.58 -4.37 9.69
N VAL A 58 -12.41 -4.12 9.13
CA VAL A 58 -12.26 -3.32 7.91
C VAL A 58 -12.90 -4.05 6.73
N GLY A 59 -12.67 -5.35 6.60
CA GLY A 59 -13.30 -6.19 5.58
C GLY A 59 -14.83 -6.12 5.64
N GLN A 60 -15.42 -6.28 6.82
CA GLN A 60 -16.88 -6.14 7.01
C GLN A 60 -17.39 -4.73 6.68
N THR A 61 -16.58 -3.70 6.91
CA THR A 61 -16.96 -2.32 6.56
C THR A 61 -16.95 -2.11 5.06
N PHE A 62 -15.91 -2.59 4.37
CA PHE A 62 -15.82 -2.52 2.91
C PHE A 62 -16.92 -3.36 2.24
N ASP A 63 -17.19 -4.57 2.72
CA ASP A 63 -18.25 -5.42 2.17
C ASP A 63 -19.65 -4.76 2.23
N ARG A 64 -19.98 -4.13 3.37
CA ARG A 64 -21.21 -3.34 3.50
C ARG A 64 -21.25 -2.14 2.56
N MET A 65 -20.11 -1.45 2.38
CA MET A 65 -20.00 -0.33 1.45
C MET A 65 -20.20 -0.80 0.01
N VAL A 66 -19.51 -1.86 -0.43
CA VAL A 66 -19.62 -2.43 -1.78
C VAL A 66 -21.06 -2.84 -2.08
N THR A 67 -21.70 -3.55 -1.15
CA THR A 67 -23.11 -3.96 -1.30
C THR A 67 -24.04 -2.76 -1.50
N ARG A 68 -23.82 -1.66 -0.75
CA ARG A 68 -24.60 -0.42 -0.91
C ARG A 68 -24.30 0.30 -2.22
N ALA A 69 -23.03 0.36 -2.61
CA ALA A 69 -22.56 1.01 -3.83
C ALA A 69 -23.20 0.37 -5.07
N LEU A 70 -23.18 -0.96 -5.14
CA LEU A 70 -23.72 -1.72 -6.27
C LEU A 70 -25.25 -1.64 -6.37
N LYS A 71 -25.95 -1.63 -5.23
CA LYS A 71 -27.40 -1.40 -5.22
C LYS A 71 -27.77 0.04 -5.57
N LYS A 72 -26.82 0.97 -5.53
CA LYS A 72 -27.05 2.43 -5.69
C LYS A 72 -28.14 2.95 -4.75
N THR A 73 -28.24 2.35 -3.56
CA THR A 73 -29.26 2.66 -2.55
C THR A 73 -28.66 3.41 -1.36
N GLY A 74 -29.44 4.36 -0.82
CA GLY A 74 -29.06 5.14 0.36
C GLY A 74 -28.07 6.26 0.05
N GLU A 75 -27.65 6.98 1.08
CA GLU A 75 -26.65 8.05 0.95
C GLU A 75 -25.25 7.48 0.73
N ALA A 76 -24.45 8.09 -0.14
CA ALA A 76 -23.03 7.73 -0.23
C ALA A 76 -22.27 8.16 1.03
N GLN A 77 -21.30 7.31 1.38
CA GLN A 77 -20.46 7.43 2.54
C GLN A 77 -19.01 7.63 2.10
N CYS A 78 -18.26 8.30 2.97
CA CYS A 78 -16.81 8.39 2.86
C CYS A 78 -16.18 7.49 3.92
N ASN A 79 -15.51 6.41 3.53
CA ASN A 79 -14.76 5.59 4.48
C ASN A 79 -13.35 6.16 4.62
N VAL A 80 -12.97 6.52 5.83
CA VAL A 80 -11.66 7.15 6.11
C VAL A 80 -10.80 6.16 6.87
N LEU A 81 -9.82 5.56 6.20
CA LEU A 81 -8.82 4.67 6.79
C LEU A 81 -7.57 5.48 7.17
N ALA A 82 -7.56 6.00 8.39
CA ALA A 82 -6.46 6.78 8.92
C ALA A 82 -5.64 5.95 9.90
N ALA A 83 -4.34 5.80 9.63
CA ALA A 83 -3.42 5.14 10.54
C ALA A 83 -1.97 5.61 10.30
N PRO A 84 -1.08 5.48 11.30
CA PRO A 84 0.35 5.73 11.11
C PRO A 84 0.95 4.92 9.94
N THR A 85 2.11 5.36 9.47
CA THR A 85 2.90 4.62 8.48
C THR A 85 3.27 3.23 9.01
N GLY A 86 3.25 2.23 8.13
CA GLY A 86 3.51 0.83 8.47
C GLY A 86 2.36 0.11 9.18
N ALA A 87 1.24 0.75 9.51
CA ALA A 87 0.15 0.11 10.25
C ALA A 87 -0.66 -0.94 9.45
N GLY A 88 -0.35 -1.19 8.18
CA GLY A 88 -1.07 -2.16 7.33
C GLY A 88 -2.24 -1.58 6.51
N LYS A 89 -2.26 -0.26 6.29
CA LYS A 89 -3.33 0.42 5.51
C LYS A 89 -3.45 -0.10 4.09
N SER A 90 -2.34 -0.12 3.33
CA SER A 90 -2.35 -0.54 1.93
C SER A 90 -2.82 -1.99 1.79
N HIS A 91 -2.42 -2.87 2.72
CA HIS A 91 -2.94 -4.24 2.78
C HIS A 91 -4.46 -4.31 2.94
N MET A 92 -5.03 -3.45 3.79
CA MET A 92 -6.49 -3.37 3.94
C MET A 92 -7.16 -2.82 2.67
N MET A 93 -6.55 -1.83 2.03
CA MET A 93 -7.05 -1.19 0.80
C MET A 93 -7.03 -2.13 -0.40
N ASP A 94 -6.02 -3.00 -0.51
CA ASP A 94 -5.87 -4.02 -1.58
C ASP A 94 -7.04 -4.99 -1.69
N ARG A 95 -7.92 -5.05 -0.68
CA ARG A 95 -9.14 -5.84 -0.72
C ARG A 95 -10.15 -5.34 -1.73
N LEU A 96 -10.20 -4.03 -1.98
CA LEU A 96 -11.13 -3.43 -2.92
C LEU A 96 -10.86 -3.91 -4.36
N PRO A 97 -9.65 -3.77 -4.92
CA PRO A 97 -9.37 -4.27 -6.28
C PRO A 97 -9.44 -5.80 -6.40
N LYS A 98 -9.32 -6.54 -5.29
CA LYS A 98 -9.45 -8.01 -5.25
C LYS A 98 -10.90 -8.50 -5.12
N ASP A 99 -11.88 -7.61 -4.89
CA ASP A 99 -13.28 -8.00 -4.77
C ASP A 99 -13.88 -8.31 -6.15
N PRO A 100 -14.34 -9.55 -6.42
CA PRO A 100 -14.87 -9.92 -7.72
C PRO A 100 -16.07 -9.08 -8.18
N ARG A 101 -16.84 -8.51 -7.24
CA ARG A 101 -18.00 -7.66 -7.56
C ARG A 101 -17.60 -6.29 -8.10
N LEU A 102 -16.33 -5.91 -7.94
CA LEU A 102 -15.74 -4.66 -8.43
C LEU A 102 -14.83 -4.87 -9.63
N ALA A 103 -14.74 -6.11 -10.14
CA ALA A 103 -13.90 -6.42 -11.28
C ALA A 103 -14.35 -5.64 -12.53
N PRO A 104 -13.40 -5.12 -13.33
CA PRO A 104 -13.71 -4.53 -14.62
C PRO A 104 -14.45 -5.53 -15.51
N SER A 105 -15.40 -5.05 -16.30
CA SER A 105 -16.14 -5.85 -17.29
C SER A 105 -16.47 -4.99 -18.50
N HIS A 106 -17.09 -5.60 -19.52
CA HIS A 106 -17.58 -4.89 -20.70
C HIS A 106 -19.05 -5.27 -20.91
N ASP A 107 -19.85 -4.29 -21.32
CA ASP A 107 -21.18 -4.56 -21.86
C ASP A 107 -21.33 -3.97 -23.27
N MET A 108 -22.54 -4.07 -23.83
CA MET A 108 -22.86 -3.56 -25.16
C MET A 108 -22.67 -2.04 -25.34
N PHE A 109 -22.52 -1.29 -24.25
CA PHE A 109 -22.33 0.16 -24.26
C PHE A 109 -20.87 0.57 -23.96
N GLY A 110 -19.99 -0.38 -23.66
CA GLY A 110 -18.56 -0.14 -23.46
C GLY A 110 -18.01 -0.71 -22.14
N PRO A 111 -16.87 -0.18 -21.67
CA PRO A 111 -16.23 -0.65 -20.45
C PRO A 111 -17.04 -0.29 -19.20
N ILE A 112 -17.09 -1.23 -18.26
CA ILE A 112 -17.64 -1.06 -16.92
C ILE A 112 -16.48 -1.15 -15.94
N GLN A 113 -16.24 -0.06 -15.20
CA GLN A 113 -15.19 0.07 -14.21
C GLN A 113 -15.81 0.48 -12.85
N PRO A 114 -16.33 -0.48 -12.04
CA PRO A 114 -17.05 -0.17 -10.80
C PRO A 114 -16.18 0.50 -9.73
N LEU A 115 -14.86 0.25 -9.77
CA LEU A 115 -13.87 0.77 -8.85
C LEU A 115 -12.78 1.55 -9.60
N VAL A 116 -12.52 2.78 -9.15
CA VAL A 116 -11.29 3.51 -9.48
C VAL A 116 -10.43 3.56 -8.22
N TYR A 117 -9.30 2.86 -8.27
CA TYR A 117 -8.32 2.80 -7.19
C TYR A 117 -7.01 3.46 -7.63
N VAL A 118 -6.57 4.48 -6.90
CA VAL A 118 -5.30 5.19 -7.15
C VAL A 118 -4.55 5.41 -5.85
N ARG A 119 -3.21 5.45 -5.94
CA ARG A 119 -2.36 6.06 -4.92
C ARG A 119 -2.09 7.51 -5.33
N ALA A 120 -2.41 8.47 -4.47
CA ALA A 120 -2.15 9.88 -4.75
C ALA A 120 -0.63 10.11 -4.84
N PRO A 121 -0.11 10.70 -5.92
CA PRO A 121 1.32 10.95 -6.07
C PRO A 121 1.82 11.99 -5.06
N SER A 122 3.13 12.19 -4.97
CA SER A 122 3.73 13.30 -4.24
C SER A 122 4.75 14.00 -5.17
N PRO A 123 4.65 15.32 -5.40
CA PRO A 123 3.61 16.24 -4.93
C PRO A 123 2.25 16.00 -5.62
N CYS A 124 1.14 16.35 -4.95
CA CYS A 124 -0.19 16.27 -5.55
C CYS A 124 -1.09 17.44 -5.14
N ASN A 125 -1.81 17.97 -6.13
CA ASN A 125 -2.90 18.93 -5.95
C ASN A 125 -4.20 18.35 -6.54
N LEU A 126 -5.32 19.09 -6.47
CA LEU A 126 -6.61 18.62 -6.99
C LEU A 126 -6.58 18.34 -8.50
N GLN A 127 -5.92 19.19 -9.29
CA GLN A 127 -5.76 18.98 -10.72
C GLN A 127 -5.00 17.69 -11.03
N THR A 128 -3.89 17.44 -10.34
CA THR A 128 -3.05 16.23 -10.49
C THR A 128 -3.84 14.99 -10.08
N LEU A 129 -4.56 15.05 -8.96
CA LEU A 129 -5.42 13.95 -8.51
C LEU A 129 -6.49 13.62 -9.56
N GLY A 130 -7.16 14.64 -10.09
CA GLY A 130 -8.18 14.46 -11.14
C GLY A 130 -7.61 13.80 -12.40
N ARG A 131 -6.40 14.22 -12.83
CA ARG A 131 -5.71 13.63 -13.99
C ARG A 131 -5.31 12.17 -13.74
N VAL A 132 -4.80 11.84 -12.55
CA VAL A 132 -4.43 10.46 -12.18
C VAL A 132 -5.67 9.55 -12.14
N LEU A 133 -6.77 10.02 -11.55
CA LEU A 133 -8.05 9.30 -11.55
C LEU A 133 -8.58 9.08 -12.98
N TYR A 134 -8.50 10.11 -13.83
CA TYR A 134 -8.94 10.04 -15.22
C TYR A 134 -8.12 9.03 -16.02
N LYS A 135 -6.79 9.11 -15.93
CA LYS A 135 -5.87 8.16 -16.59
C LYS A 135 -6.15 6.74 -16.11
N ARG A 136 -6.34 6.53 -14.81
CA ARG A 136 -6.64 5.20 -14.27
C ARG A 136 -7.95 4.60 -14.78
N LEU A 137 -8.94 5.45 -15.06
CA LEU A 137 -10.28 5.06 -15.51
C LEU A 137 -10.35 4.87 -17.03
N THR A 138 -9.54 5.58 -17.80
CA THR A 138 -9.68 5.64 -19.27
C THR A 138 -8.46 5.16 -20.05
N ASP A 139 -7.32 4.96 -19.37
CA ASP A 139 -5.98 4.82 -19.96
C ASP A 139 -5.56 5.99 -20.88
N ALA A 140 -6.29 7.12 -20.83
CA ALA A 140 -6.00 8.33 -21.60
C ALA A 140 -5.49 9.47 -20.72
N GLU A 141 -4.72 10.38 -21.32
CA GLU A 141 -4.19 11.55 -20.61
C GLU A 141 -4.98 12.81 -20.90
N ILE A 142 -5.10 13.67 -19.87
CA ILE A 142 -5.56 15.05 -20.04
C ILE A 142 -4.33 15.97 -20.05
N ALA A 143 -4.34 16.90 -21.01
CA ALA A 143 -3.29 17.89 -21.16
C ALA A 143 -3.02 18.65 -19.84
N PRO A 144 -1.75 18.90 -19.47
CA PRO A 144 -1.41 19.63 -18.24
C PRO A 144 -2.03 21.04 -18.15
N SER A 145 -2.28 21.68 -19.29
CA SER A 145 -2.88 23.02 -19.40
C SER A 145 -4.39 23.05 -19.13
N THR A 146 -5.06 21.90 -19.07
CA THR A 146 -6.51 21.82 -18.83
C THR A 146 -6.84 22.28 -17.42
N LYS A 147 -7.78 23.22 -17.29
CA LYS A 147 -8.19 23.79 -15.99
C LYS A 147 -8.75 22.73 -15.05
N GLU A 148 -8.49 22.86 -13.76
CA GLU A 148 -8.92 21.90 -12.72
C GLU A 148 -10.41 21.54 -12.82
N GLY A 149 -11.30 22.53 -12.93
CA GLY A 149 -12.73 22.28 -13.05
C GLY A 149 -13.11 21.44 -14.27
N GLU A 150 -12.43 21.64 -15.40
CA GLU A 150 -12.65 20.86 -16.62
C GLU A 150 -12.13 19.42 -16.48
N VAL A 151 -10.99 19.22 -15.80
CA VAL A 151 -10.47 17.89 -15.46
C VAL A 151 -11.51 17.10 -14.66
N TRP A 152 -12.05 17.70 -13.59
CA TRP A 152 -13.02 17.04 -12.73
C TRP A 152 -14.37 16.80 -13.42
N GLN A 153 -14.81 17.70 -14.30
CA GLN A 153 -16.00 17.50 -15.12
C GLN A 153 -15.83 16.31 -16.06
N ARG A 154 -14.74 16.25 -16.82
CA ARG A 154 -14.42 15.12 -17.71
C ARG A 154 -14.33 13.80 -16.94
N LEU A 155 -13.71 13.82 -15.77
CA LEU A 155 -13.62 12.66 -14.88
C LEU A 155 -14.99 12.16 -14.45
N ARG A 156 -15.91 13.05 -14.04
CA ARG A 156 -17.26 12.65 -13.62
C ARG A 156 -18.06 12.03 -14.77
N TYR A 157 -17.94 12.56 -15.98
CA TYR A 157 -18.58 11.96 -17.16
C TYR A 157 -18.07 10.54 -17.40
N GLN A 158 -16.76 10.31 -17.27
CA GLN A 158 -16.19 8.97 -17.39
C GLN A 158 -16.65 8.04 -16.25
N MET A 159 -16.73 8.53 -15.01
CA MET A 159 -17.22 7.73 -13.88
C MET A 159 -18.66 7.26 -14.10
N TYR A 160 -19.54 8.12 -14.59
CA TYR A 160 -20.92 7.73 -14.87
C TYR A 160 -21.04 6.84 -16.11
N GLY A 161 -20.31 7.15 -17.18
CA GLY A 161 -20.30 6.35 -18.41
C GLY A 161 -19.82 4.92 -18.17
N GLN A 162 -18.77 4.76 -17.36
CA GLN A 162 -18.20 3.45 -17.01
C GLN A 162 -18.82 2.83 -15.74
N ARG A 163 -19.91 3.39 -15.23
CA ARG A 163 -20.66 2.88 -14.07
C ARG A 163 -19.81 2.71 -12.80
N THR A 164 -18.83 3.59 -12.59
CA THR A 164 -18.03 3.65 -11.36
C THR A 164 -18.93 3.94 -10.17
N VAL A 165 -18.83 3.12 -9.12
CA VAL A 165 -19.61 3.24 -7.88
C VAL A 165 -18.74 3.51 -6.65
N ILE A 166 -17.43 3.24 -6.74
CA ILE A 166 -16.45 3.48 -5.67
C ILE A 166 -15.20 4.17 -6.23
N VAL A 167 -14.77 5.23 -5.55
CA VAL A 167 -13.45 5.85 -5.74
C VAL A 167 -12.62 5.64 -4.48
N ALA A 168 -11.47 4.99 -4.62
CA ALA A 168 -10.55 4.70 -3.52
C ALA A 168 -9.21 5.39 -3.76
N ILE A 169 -8.77 6.17 -2.78
CA ILE A 169 -7.56 6.99 -2.86
C ILE A 169 -6.65 6.64 -1.70
N ASP A 170 -5.55 5.95 -1.98
CA ASP A 170 -4.46 5.72 -1.03
C ASP A 170 -3.52 6.93 -0.99
N GLU A 171 -2.85 7.15 0.13
CA GLU A 171 -1.99 8.31 0.39
C GLU A 171 -2.64 9.68 0.13
N PHE A 172 -3.94 9.81 0.42
CA PHE A 172 -4.71 11.04 0.20
C PHE A 172 -4.13 12.27 0.92
N HIS A 173 -3.35 12.05 1.97
CA HIS A 173 -2.64 13.11 2.68
C HIS A 173 -1.68 13.93 1.79
N ASN A 174 -1.19 13.36 0.68
CA ASN A 174 -0.36 14.06 -0.30
C ASN A 174 -1.07 15.27 -0.94
N VAL A 175 -2.40 15.23 -1.03
CA VAL A 175 -3.23 16.32 -1.58
C VAL A 175 -3.44 17.43 -0.53
N LEU A 176 -3.18 17.13 0.75
CA LEU A 176 -3.46 17.99 1.89
C LEU A 176 -2.20 18.72 2.42
N VAL A 177 -1.03 18.53 1.79
CA VAL A 177 0.27 19.04 2.23
C VAL A 177 0.32 20.58 2.28
N THR A 178 -0.53 21.27 1.51
CA THR A 178 -0.63 22.73 1.53
C THR A 178 -0.99 23.29 2.91
N PRO A 179 -0.37 24.40 3.35
CA PRO A 179 -0.74 25.08 4.58
C PRO A 179 -2.03 25.92 4.43
N LYS A 180 -2.45 26.21 3.19
CA LYS A 180 -3.61 27.08 2.92
C LYS A 180 -4.92 26.34 3.22
N MET A 181 -5.67 26.83 4.20
CA MET A 181 -6.96 26.25 4.60
C MET A 181 -8.01 26.28 3.49
N GLU A 182 -8.02 27.33 2.67
CA GLU A 182 -8.93 27.44 1.51
C GLU A 182 -8.72 26.30 0.51
N VAL A 183 -7.46 25.92 0.25
CA VAL A 183 -7.13 24.83 -0.67
C VAL A 183 -7.55 23.49 -0.06
N ARG A 184 -7.32 23.27 1.25
CA ARG A 184 -7.82 22.07 1.95
C ARG A 184 -9.34 21.98 1.92
N GLN A 185 -10.02 23.11 2.07
CA GLN A 185 -11.49 23.18 1.98
C GLN A 185 -11.98 22.86 0.56
N ALA A 186 -11.30 23.37 -0.47
CA ALA A 186 -11.58 23.04 -1.86
C ALA A 186 -11.43 21.53 -2.10
N VAL A 187 -10.35 20.91 -1.62
CA VAL A 187 -10.12 19.46 -1.69
C VAL A 187 -11.29 18.69 -1.08
N VAL A 188 -11.66 19.04 0.14
CA VAL A 188 -12.74 18.37 0.88
C VAL A 188 -14.10 18.59 0.21
N ASN A 189 -14.36 19.77 -0.35
CA ASN A 189 -15.58 20.07 -1.10
C ASN A 189 -15.67 19.26 -2.40
N THR A 190 -14.56 19.06 -3.10
CA THR A 190 -14.50 18.22 -4.30
C THR A 190 -14.77 16.75 -3.97
N ILE A 191 -14.25 16.23 -2.86
CA ILE A 191 -14.60 14.87 -2.41
C ILE A 191 -16.09 14.78 -2.03
N LYS A 192 -16.61 15.80 -1.34
CA LYS A 192 -18.03 15.87 -0.96
C LYS A 192 -18.95 15.84 -2.19
N SER A 193 -18.57 16.50 -3.29
CA SER A 193 -19.39 16.52 -4.52
C SER A 193 -19.50 15.17 -5.20
N LEU A 194 -18.58 14.22 -4.96
CA LEU A 194 -18.71 12.83 -5.43
C LEU A 194 -19.78 12.05 -4.66
N LEU A 195 -19.97 12.35 -3.37
CA LEU A 195 -20.96 11.70 -2.51
C LEU A 195 -22.40 12.17 -2.78
N GLN A 196 -22.56 13.26 -3.53
CA GLN A 196 -23.84 13.83 -3.85
C GLN A 196 -24.20 13.50 -5.30
N PRO A 197 -25.45 13.11 -5.58
CA PRO A 197 -25.92 13.05 -6.95
C PRO A 197 -26.06 14.50 -7.43
N THR A 198 -25.01 15.09 -7.98
CA THR A 198 -25.11 16.41 -8.62
C THR A 198 -25.69 16.22 -10.02
N PRO A 199 -26.86 16.82 -10.32
CA PRO A 199 -27.30 17.01 -11.69
C PRO A 199 -26.41 18.09 -12.31
N GLU A 200 -25.23 17.72 -12.77
CA GLU A 200 -24.38 18.64 -13.51
C GLU A 200 -24.99 18.87 -14.89
N CYS A 201 -25.16 20.16 -15.24
CA CYS A 201 -25.46 20.59 -16.60
C CYS A 201 -24.46 19.93 -17.55
N GLY A 202 -24.96 19.10 -18.47
CA GLY A 202 -24.16 18.41 -19.49
C GLY A 202 -24.01 16.91 -19.31
N ILE A 203 -24.47 16.31 -18.20
CA ILE A 203 -24.70 14.85 -18.18
C ILE A 203 -25.94 14.58 -19.06
N PRO A 204 -25.85 13.74 -20.11
CA PRO A 204 -27.00 13.41 -20.95
C PRO A 204 -28.18 12.96 -20.09
N HIS A 205 -29.41 13.37 -20.42
CA HIS A 205 -30.63 13.04 -19.65
C HIS A 205 -30.85 11.53 -19.43
N LEU A 206 -30.15 10.69 -20.21
CA LEU A 206 -30.14 9.24 -20.13
C LEU A 206 -29.26 8.68 -18.99
N LEU A 207 -28.28 9.43 -18.50
CA LEU A 207 -27.43 9.06 -17.37
C LEU A 207 -27.96 9.73 -16.10
N ARG A 208 -28.65 8.96 -15.25
CA ARG A 208 -29.05 9.46 -13.93
C ARG A 208 -27.81 9.54 -13.03
N PRO A 209 -27.41 10.74 -12.55
CA PRO A 209 -26.33 10.85 -11.59
C PRO A 209 -26.72 10.09 -10.33
N TYR A 210 -25.78 9.31 -9.83
CA TYR A 210 -25.92 8.56 -8.58
C TYR A 210 -24.73 8.88 -7.67
N PRO A 211 -24.90 8.73 -6.35
CA PRO A 211 -23.86 9.08 -5.41
C PRO A 211 -22.74 8.02 -5.47
N ILE A 212 -21.48 8.47 -5.53
CA ILE A 212 -20.30 7.62 -5.60
C ILE A 212 -19.75 7.45 -4.18
N GLN A 213 -19.47 6.22 -3.76
CA GLN A 213 -18.83 5.96 -2.47
C GLN A 213 -17.35 6.33 -2.55
N VAL A 214 -16.79 6.89 -1.48
CA VAL A 214 -15.38 7.27 -1.44
C VAL A 214 -14.66 6.50 -0.33
N VAL A 215 -13.44 6.05 -0.59
CA VAL A 215 -12.51 5.54 0.41
C VAL A 215 -11.25 6.39 0.41
N LEU A 216 -10.94 7.04 1.52
CA LEU A 216 -9.72 7.83 1.70
C LEU A 216 -8.80 7.11 2.68
N ALA A 217 -7.60 6.74 2.23
CA ALA A 217 -6.56 6.18 3.09
C ALA A 217 -5.34 7.11 3.19
N GLY A 218 -4.69 7.10 4.35
CA GLY A 218 -3.47 7.88 4.57
C GLY A 218 -3.12 8.02 6.05
N VAL A 219 -2.20 8.94 6.34
CA VAL A 219 -1.81 9.29 7.71
C VAL A 219 -2.95 10.02 8.46
N PRO A 220 -2.87 10.17 9.80
CA PRO A 220 -3.94 10.79 10.60
C PRO A 220 -4.41 12.19 10.14
N LEU A 221 -3.59 12.93 9.38
CA LEU A 221 -3.97 14.19 8.75
C LEU A 221 -5.25 14.09 7.92
N VAL A 222 -5.51 12.96 7.24
CA VAL A 222 -6.71 12.78 6.41
C VAL A 222 -7.99 12.89 7.26
N GLN A 223 -7.97 12.30 8.45
CA GLN A 223 -9.11 12.38 9.36
C GLN A 223 -9.32 13.80 9.89
N GLN A 224 -8.26 14.57 10.08
CA GLN A 224 -8.35 15.98 10.48
C GLN A 224 -8.95 16.84 9.37
N ALA A 225 -8.54 16.62 8.11
CA ALA A 225 -9.08 17.36 6.97
C ALA A 225 -10.58 17.12 6.77
N VAL A 226 -11.04 15.88 6.92
CA VAL A 226 -12.47 15.54 6.82
C VAL A 226 -13.31 16.27 7.87
N LYS A 227 -12.78 16.45 9.10
CA LYS A 227 -13.47 17.17 10.18
C LYS A 227 -13.69 18.65 9.89
N ILE A 228 -12.89 19.26 9.01
CA ILE A 228 -13.04 20.68 8.64
C ILE A 228 -14.43 20.94 8.02
N ASN A 229 -14.96 19.95 7.28
CA ASN A 229 -16.28 20.03 6.68
C ASN A 229 -17.28 19.14 7.43
N GLY A 230 -18.17 19.75 8.21
CA GLY A 230 -19.17 19.01 9.01
C GLY A 230 -20.13 18.15 8.18
N GLU A 231 -20.41 18.51 6.93
CA GLU A 231 -21.28 17.70 6.05
C GLU A 231 -20.57 16.41 5.61
N LEU A 232 -19.28 16.50 5.25
CA LEU A 232 -18.47 15.33 4.94
C LEU A 232 -18.25 14.48 6.18
N ASP A 233 -17.97 15.09 7.34
CA ASP A 233 -17.72 14.37 8.59
C ASP A 233 -18.92 13.52 9.03
N ARG A 234 -20.15 14.04 8.86
CA ARG A 234 -21.40 13.29 9.14
C ARG A 234 -21.58 12.07 8.23
N ARG A 235 -21.03 12.12 7.01
CA ARG A 235 -21.05 11.01 6.04
C ARG A 235 -19.80 10.13 6.14
N ALA A 236 -18.84 10.52 6.97
CA ALA A 236 -17.57 9.85 7.09
C ALA A 236 -17.60 8.72 8.12
N LYS A 237 -17.34 7.49 7.67
CA LYS A 237 -17.08 6.35 8.56
C LYS A 237 -15.57 6.25 8.81
N LYS A 238 -15.16 6.64 10.01
CA LYS A 238 -13.76 6.61 10.45
C LYS A 238 -13.36 5.18 10.83
N ILE A 239 -12.38 4.64 10.13
CA ILE A 239 -11.80 3.32 10.37
C ILE A 239 -10.41 3.53 10.98
N THR A 240 -10.24 3.08 12.23
CA THR A 240 -8.98 3.21 12.97
C THR A 240 -8.30 1.86 13.07
N ILE A 241 -7.05 1.79 12.64
CA ILE A 241 -6.17 0.67 12.94
C ILE A 241 -5.67 0.86 14.37
N ARG A 242 -6.06 -0.03 15.28
CA ARG A 242 -5.70 0.08 16.70
C ARG A 242 -4.35 -0.57 16.95
N GLN A 243 -3.52 0.11 17.73
CA GLN A 243 -2.35 -0.51 18.36
C GLN A 243 -2.81 -1.47 19.46
N LEU A 244 -2.07 -2.56 19.63
CA LEU A 244 -2.23 -3.45 20.78
C LEU A 244 -1.70 -2.75 22.03
N SER A 245 -2.41 -2.92 23.15
CA SER A 245 -1.98 -2.39 24.44
C SER A 245 -0.84 -3.23 25.02
N SER A 246 -0.02 -2.63 25.87
CA SER A 246 0.99 -3.36 26.67
C SER A 246 0.38 -4.19 27.81
N THR A 247 -0.95 -4.38 27.83
CA THR A 247 -1.63 -5.24 28.82
C THR A 247 -1.42 -6.71 28.48
N LYS A 248 -1.76 -7.61 29.42
CA LYS A 248 -1.67 -9.05 29.21
C LYS A 248 -2.45 -9.51 27.97
N GLU A 249 -3.60 -8.91 27.71
CA GLU A 249 -4.44 -9.22 26.55
C GLU A 249 -3.77 -8.82 25.24
N GLY A 250 -3.18 -7.62 25.18
CA GLY A 250 -2.49 -7.15 23.98
C GLY A 250 -1.19 -7.91 23.71
N LEU A 251 -0.43 -8.27 24.75
CA LEU A 251 0.71 -9.19 24.64
C LEU A 251 0.28 -10.57 24.11
N ARG A 252 -0.82 -11.12 24.64
CA ARG A 252 -1.38 -12.39 24.17
C ARG A 252 -1.81 -12.31 22.70
N GLU A 253 -2.42 -11.20 22.29
CA GLU A 253 -2.83 -10.98 20.90
C GLU A 253 -1.63 -10.86 19.96
N MET A 254 -0.58 -10.14 20.36
CA MET A 254 0.67 -10.06 19.60
C MET A 254 1.36 -11.42 19.51
N GLY A 255 1.45 -12.19 20.60
CA GLY A 255 2.03 -13.53 20.59
C GLY A 255 1.26 -14.51 19.72
N ALA A 256 -0.08 -14.46 19.75
CA ALA A 256 -0.91 -15.27 18.85
C ALA A 256 -0.69 -14.89 17.37
N PHE A 257 -0.57 -13.60 17.08
CA PHE A 257 -0.24 -13.11 15.74
C PHE A 257 1.14 -13.60 15.28
N LEU A 258 2.18 -13.41 16.06
CA LEU A 258 3.56 -13.83 15.73
C LEU A 258 3.67 -15.35 15.58
N LYS A 259 2.97 -16.12 16.43
CA LYS A 259 2.89 -17.59 16.29
C LYS A 259 2.28 -18.00 14.95
N ALA A 260 1.19 -17.33 14.57
CA ALA A 260 0.54 -17.61 13.29
C ALA A 260 1.44 -17.24 12.11
N VAL A 261 2.22 -16.15 12.20
CA VAL A 261 3.21 -15.77 11.19
C VAL A 261 4.32 -16.81 11.10
N ASP A 262 4.95 -17.19 12.22
CA ASP A 262 6.08 -18.13 12.26
C ASP A 262 5.73 -19.48 11.62
N ASN A 263 4.52 -19.98 11.91
CA ASN A 263 4.00 -21.22 11.34
C ASN A 263 3.86 -21.21 9.80
N VAL A 264 3.75 -20.04 9.18
CA VAL A 264 3.54 -19.91 7.73
C VAL A 264 4.75 -19.35 6.98
N LEU A 265 5.80 -18.90 7.68
CA LEU A 265 7.08 -18.53 7.06
C LEU A 265 7.69 -19.72 6.32
N GLY A 266 7.59 -20.90 6.95
CA GLY A 266 8.06 -22.18 6.44
C GLY A 266 9.56 -22.22 6.19
N PHE A 267 10.31 -21.68 7.16
CA PHE A 267 11.70 -21.99 7.40
C PHE A 267 11.86 -23.44 7.91
N PRO A 268 13.05 -24.07 7.73
CA PRO A 268 13.34 -25.40 8.27
C PRO A 268 13.21 -25.51 9.80
N ARG A 269 13.45 -24.42 10.53
CA ARG A 269 13.31 -24.35 12.00
C ARG A 269 12.39 -23.21 12.39
N SER A 270 11.73 -23.38 13.54
CA SER A 270 10.99 -22.30 14.21
C SER A 270 11.90 -21.12 14.47
N SER A 271 11.39 -19.90 14.27
CA SER A 271 12.08 -18.66 14.66
C SER A 271 11.69 -18.20 16.06
N ASP A 272 10.79 -18.94 16.72
CA ASP A 272 10.35 -18.75 18.10
C ASP A 272 9.82 -17.33 18.38
N LEU A 273 9.21 -16.71 17.36
CA LEU A 273 8.76 -15.30 17.39
C LEU A 273 7.70 -15.04 18.48
N ALA A 274 6.97 -16.08 18.87
CA ALA A 274 5.89 -16.02 19.84
C ALA A 274 6.34 -16.18 21.31
N GLU A 275 7.63 -16.36 21.56
CA GLU A 275 8.14 -16.45 22.92
C GLU A 275 7.84 -15.17 23.72
N PRO A 276 7.54 -15.26 25.04
CA PRO A 276 7.11 -14.10 25.83
C PRO A 276 8.07 -12.92 25.77
N GLU A 277 9.37 -13.18 25.66
CA GLU A 277 10.39 -12.14 25.54
C GLU A 277 10.39 -11.51 24.14
N MET A 278 10.39 -12.33 23.08
CA MET A 278 10.28 -11.87 21.69
C MET A 278 9.02 -11.02 21.47
N VAL A 279 7.88 -11.43 22.04
CA VAL A 279 6.63 -10.65 21.98
C VAL A 279 6.82 -9.26 22.58
N ARG A 280 7.52 -9.12 23.72
CA ARG A 280 7.80 -7.80 24.31
C ARG A 280 8.73 -6.98 23.42
N ARG A 281 9.75 -7.61 22.82
CA ARG A 281 10.68 -6.97 21.86
C ARG A 281 9.92 -6.42 20.65
N PHE A 282 9.04 -7.22 20.04
CA PHE A 282 8.16 -6.79 18.96
C PHE A 282 7.22 -5.66 19.38
N MET A 283 6.61 -5.73 20.57
CA MET A 283 5.74 -4.65 21.08
C MET A 283 6.50 -3.33 21.19
N ALA A 284 7.74 -3.36 21.69
CA ALA A 284 8.61 -2.19 21.78
C ALA A 284 9.05 -1.66 20.40
N ALA A 285 9.47 -2.55 19.50
CA ALA A 285 9.95 -2.20 18.16
C ALA A 285 8.86 -1.58 17.26
N THR A 286 7.64 -2.10 17.39
CA THR A 286 6.54 -1.82 16.45
C THR A 286 5.49 -0.86 17.01
N GLY A 287 5.60 -0.49 18.29
CA GLY A 287 4.59 0.27 19.01
C GLY A 287 3.24 -0.45 19.10
N GLY A 288 3.26 -1.80 19.07
CA GLY A 288 2.06 -2.63 19.11
C GLY A 288 1.23 -2.66 17.82
N PHE A 289 1.75 -2.16 16.70
CA PHE A 289 1.09 -2.28 15.39
C PHE A 289 1.47 -3.58 14.69
N GLN A 290 0.50 -4.49 14.53
CA GLN A 290 0.70 -5.78 13.84
C GLN A 290 1.22 -5.60 12.40
N GLY A 291 0.80 -4.55 11.68
CA GLY A 291 1.32 -4.25 10.34
C GLY A 291 2.83 -3.98 10.31
N ARG A 292 3.35 -3.28 11.33
CA ARG A 292 4.79 -3.01 11.47
C ARG A 292 5.55 -4.27 11.88
N ALA A 293 4.95 -5.08 12.75
CA ALA A 293 5.49 -6.39 13.11
C ALA A 293 5.60 -7.30 11.87
N MET A 294 4.56 -7.37 11.04
CA MET A 294 4.59 -8.12 9.79
C MET A 294 5.68 -7.63 8.84
N HIS A 295 5.81 -6.31 8.67
CA HIS A 295 6.85 -5.73 7.82
C HIS A 295 8.24 -6.10 8.31
N LEU A 296 8.52 -5.91 9.61
CA LEU A 296 9.79 -6.30 10.21
C LEU A 296 10.10 -7.79 10.03
N VAL A 297 9.12 -8.67 10.26
CA VAL A 297 9.31 -10.12 10.07
C VAL A 297 9.59 -10.47 8.61
N LYS A 298 8.91 -9.83 7.64
CA LYS A 298 9.15 -10.08 6.21
C LYS A 298 10.56 -9.68 5.79
N GLU A 299 10.98 -8.48 6.15
CA GLU A 299 12.31 -7.96 5.80
C GLU A 299 13.40 -8.80 6.50
N ALA A 300 13.21 -9.18 7.78
CA ALA A 300 14.11 -10.11 8.48
C ALA A 300 14.11 -11.53 7.89
N ALA A 301 12.98 -11.99 7.37
CA ALA A 301 12.92 -13.27 6.65
C ALA A 301 13.69 -13.20 5.34
N PHE A 302 13.66 -12.08 4.62
CA PHE A 302 14.46 -11.91 3.40
C PHE A 302 15.95 -11.91 3.71
N ALA A 303 16.38 -11.18 4.75
CA ALA A 303 17.76 -11.22 5.23
C ALA A 303 18.19 -12.65 5.59
N ALA A 304 17.38 -13.37 6.38
CA ALA A 304 17.67 -14.75 6.74
C ALA A 304 17.76 -15.70 5.55
N LEU A 305 16.97 -15.48 4.50
CA LEU A 305 17.06 -16.27 3.28
C LEU A 305 18.30 -15.95 2.45
N ASP A 306 18.72 -14.68 2.42
CA ASP A 306 19.95 -14.28 1.74
C ASP A 306 21.19 -14.85 2.46
N ASP A 307 21.15 -14.93 3.80
CA ASP A 307 22.18 -15.56 4.63
C ASP A 307 22.07 -17.10 4.67
N ARG A 308 21.07 -17.67 3.97
CA ARG A 308 20.76 -19.12 3.97
C ARG A 308 20.55 -19.69 5.38
N ALA A 309 20.06 -18.86 6.30
CA ALA A 309 19.78 -19.25 7.66
C ALA A 309 18.54 -20.16 7.73
N PRO A 310 18.53 -21.18 8.62
CA PRO A 310 17.41 -22.11 8.74
C PRO A 310 16.20 -21.53 9.49
N ARG A 311 16.28 -20.28 9.96
CA ARG A 311 15.26 -19.51 10.70
C ARG A 311 15.64 -18.03 10.74
N ILE A 312 14.72 -17.19 11.20
CA ILE A 312 15.03 -15.80 11.54
C ILE A 312 15.73 -15.78 12.90
N ASP A 313 16.89 -15.16 12.96
CA ASP A 313 17.62 -14.88 14.21
C ASP A 313 17.30 -13.50 14.77
N ARG A 314 17.36 -13.37 16.10
CA ARG A 314 17.09 -12.14 16.84
C ARG A 314 18.14 -11.06 16.54
N GLU A 315 19.42 -11.39 16.60
CA GLU A 315 20.50 -10.39 16.46
C GLU A 315 20.86 -10.23 14.99
N ASP A 316 21.14 -11.33 14.30
CA ASP A 316 21.68 -11.27 12.93
C ASP A 316 20.68 -10.75 11.90
N HIS A 317 19.37 -10.88 12.15
CA HIS A 317 18.34 -10.50 11.18
C HIS A 317 17.37 -9.45 11.72
N LEU A 318 16.72 -9.69 12.86
CA LEU A 318 15.70 -8.76 13.38
C LEU A 318 16.31 -7.44 13.87
N ALA A 319 17.45 -7.47 14.55
CA ALA A 319 18.10 -6.25 15.02
C ALA A 319 18.64 -5.42 13.85
N VAL A 320 19.37 -6.05 12.92
CA VAL A 320 19.93 -5.42 11.72
C VAL A 320 18.83 -4.77 10.89
N VAL A 321 17.79 -5.52 10.55
CA VAL A 321 16.68 -4.99 9.74
C VAL A 321 15.95 -3.84 10.45
N LEU A 322 15.81 -3.89 11.78
CA LEU A 322 15.19 -2.79 12.51
C LEU A 322 16.01 -1.49 12.40
N GLU A 323 17.34 -1.60 12.45
CA GLU A 323 18.26 -0.46 12.27
C GLU A 323 18.31 0.03 10.82
N GLU A 324 18.04 -0.82 9.84
CA GLU A 324 17.95 -0.41 8.43
C GLU A 324 16.63 0.31 8.12
N ILE A 325 15.52 -0.19 8.64
CA ILE A 325 14.19 0.37 8.36
C ILE A 325 13.82 1.51 9.30
N THR A 326 14.53 1.72 10.41
CA THR A 326 14.26 2.82 11.33
C THR A 326 15.53 3.59 11.65
N THR A 327 15.43 4.75 12.30
CA THR A 327 16.59 5.52 12.74
C THR A 327 16.97 5.22 14.20
N VAL A 328 16.70 4.00 14.68
CA VAL A 328 16.96 3.63 16.08
C VAL A 328 18.45 3.36 16.29
N ASP A 329 19.01 3.93 17.36
CA ASP A 329 20.37 3.61 17.81
C ASP A 329 20.42 2.17 18.37
N PRO A 330 21.54 1.43 18.26
CA PRO A 330 21.70 0.10 18.84
C PRO A 330 21.31 0.00 20.33
N ALA A 331 21.57 1.04 21.12
CA ALA A 331 21.17 1.10 22.54
C ALA A 331 19.63 1.20 22.74
N GLY A 332 18.93 1.69 21.72
CA GLY A 332 17.47 1.73 21.63
C GLY A 332 16.86 0.53 20.91
N ASN A 333 17.67 -0.37 20.37
CA ASN A 333 17.19 -1.54 19.63
C ASN A 333 16.68 -2.61 20.62
N PRO A 334 15.36 -2.88 20.67
CA PRO A 334 14.81 -3.86 21.58
C PRO A 334 15.26 -5.29 21.25
N PHE A 335 15.92 -5.56 20.13
CA PHE A 335 16.48 -6.87 19.82
C PHE A 335 17.93 -7.05 20.27
N LEU A 336 18.67 -5.98 20.61
CA LEU A 336 20.07 -6.07 21.09
C LEU A 336 20.21 -5.94 22.60
N VAL A 337 19.25 -5.32 23.28
CA VAL A 337 19.33 -5.14 24.74
C VAL A 337 19.06 -6.42 25.52
N ALA A 338 19.62 -6.53 26.73
CA ALA A 338 19.33 -7.65 27.64
C ALA A 338 17.87 -7.64 28.16
N ASP A 339 17.29 -6.47 28.39
CA ASP A 339 15.92 -6.33 28.89
C ASP A 339 15.11 -5.32 28.06
N ALA A 340 14.30 -5.85 27.15
CA ALA A 340 13.48 -5.07 26.25
C ALA A 340 12.33 -4.32 26.93
N SER A 341 11.99 -4.64 28.18
CA SER A 341 10.95 -3.90 28.92
C SER A 341 11.40 -2.50 29.33
N LYS A 342 12.71 -2.25 29.34
CA LYS A 342 13.33 -0.96 29.68
C LYS A 342 13.55 -0.05 28.48
N VAL A 343 13.38 -0.56 27.26
CA VAL A 343 13.52 0.23 26.04
C VAL A 343 12.26 1.06 25.83
N ARG A 344 12.45 2.37 25.61
CA ARG A 344 11.36 3.24 25.16
C ARG A 344 10.91 2.77 23.79
N GLY A 345 9.62 2.45 23.64
CA GLY A 345 9.08 2.02 22.34
C GLY A 345 9.38 3.04 21.23
N ILE A 346 9.72 2.52 20.05
CA ILE A 346 10.06 3.32 18.87
C ILE A 346 8.86 4.18 18.47
N ARG A 347 9.10 5.46 18.16
CA ARG A 347 8.01 6.41 17.91
C ARG A 347 7.36 6.13 16.56
N GLY A 348 6.14 6.63 16.40
CA GLY A 348 5.41 6.52 15.14
C GLY A 348 6.10 7.21 13.96
N GLU A 349 6.90 8.24 14.24
CA GLU A 349 7.62 9.11 13.30
C GLU A 349 8.81 8.41 12.64
N ASP A 350 9.53 7.56 13.39
CA ASP A 350 10.70 6.80 12.91
C ASP A 350 10.31 5.82 11.79
N TRP A 351 9.07 5.32 11.81
CA TRP A 351 8.50 4.50 10.74
C TRP A 351 7.99 5.31 9.53
N GLY A 352 7.89 6.65 9.65
CA GLY A 352 7.39 7.56 8.63
C GLY A 352 8.39 7.81 7.50
N GLU A 353 9.69 7.70 7.78
CA GLU A 353 10.77 7.98 6.83
C GLU A 353 10.93 6.89 5.76
N ILE A 354 10.63 5.62 6.10
CA ILE A 354 10.65 4.45 5.19
C ILE A 354 9.85 4.70 3.89
N THR A 355 8.67 5.34 4.01
CA THR A 355 7.78 5.54 2.85
C THR A 355 8.25 6.69 1.95
N ARG A 356 9.09 7.60 2.43
CA ARG A 356 9.63 8.69 1.61
C ARG A 356 10.74 8.19 0.67
N LEU A 357 11.51 7.18 1.07
CA LEU A 357 12.64 6.67 0.29
C LEU A 357 12.25 5.64 -0.80
N ARG A 358 11.11 4.92 -0.68
CA ARG A 358 10.61 4.04 -1.77
C ARG A 358 9.96 4.82 -2.94
N GLY A 359 10.07 6.15 -2.97
CA GLY A 359 9.38 7.05 -3.90
C GLY A 359 10.21 7.65 -5.03
N ILE A 360 11.42 7.16 -5.32
CA ILE A 360 12.17 7.57 -6.52
C ILE A 360 12.63 6.31 -7.28
N ARG A 361 11.80 5.89 -8.24
CA ARG A 361 12.33 5.38 -9.50
C ARG A 361 12.01 6.45 -10.54
N GLU A 362 12.83 7.50 -10.54
CA GLU A 362 13.07 8.26 -11.76
C GLU A 362 13.65 7.25 -12.76
N GLY A 363 12.80 6.75 -13.64
CA GLY A 363 13.28 6.25 -14.92
C GLY A 363 13.76 7.48 -15.67
N THR A 364 15.07 7.69 -15.67
CA THR A 364 15.76 8.46 -16.71
C THR A 364 15.33 7.86 -18.05
N CYS A 365 14.39 8.52 -18.73
CA CYS A 365 14.32 8.40 -20.17
C CYS A 365 15.43 9.31 -20.68
N ASP A 366 16.53 8.68 -21.07
CA ASP A 366 17.54 9.31 -21.91
C ASP A 366 16.87 9.86 -23.19
N GLU A 367 17.48 10.94 -23.68
CA GLU A 367 17.05 11.89 -24.72
C GLU A 367 16.43 11.33 -26.01
#